data_AF-A0ABD7Z8T2-F1
#
_entry.id   AF-A0ABD7Z8T2-F1
#
_cell.length_a   1.000
_cell.length_b   1.000
_cell.length_c   1.000
_cell.angle_alpha   90.00
_cell.angle_beta   90.00
_cell.angle_gamma   90.00
#
_symmetry.space_group_name_H-M   'P 1'
#
loop_
_entity.id
_entity.type
_entity.pdbx_description
1 polymer ?
#
loop_
_entity_poly.entity_id
_entity_poly.type
_entity_poly.pdbx_seq_one_letter_code
_entity_poly.pdbx_strand_id
1 'polypeptide(L)' 'MSKTSASLLVFLDTIGVSIALLGGNTVLCLLMGLITLILYRKVNPILFGDYDRKREKRLAQRRKVLLAQRTNNGGNTK' A
#
# COMPACT_ATOMS: atom_id res chain seq x y z
N MET A 1 -10.48 4.24 13.58
CA MET A 1 -9.07 4.41 14.01
C MET A 1 -8.59 5.75 13.47
N SER A 2 -8.03 6.61 14.31
CA SER A 2 -7.52 7.92 13.85
C SER A 2 -6.20 7.74 13.09
N LYS A 3 -5.91 8.59 12.10
CA LYS A 3 -4.64 8.57 11.34
C LYS A 3 -3.43 8.63 12.28
N THR A 4 -3.53 9.39 13.37
CA THR A 4 -2.49 9.48 14.41
C THR A 4 -2.26 8.15 15.14
N SER A 5 -3.34 7.50 15.59
CA SER A 5 -3.26 6.18 16.27
C SER A 5 -2.71 5.09 15.35
N ALA A 6 -3.03 5.16 14.06
CA ALA A 6 -2.57 4.20 13.07
C ALA A 6 -1.07 4.41 12.75
N SER A 7 -0.61 5.66 12.66
CA SER A 7 0.81 5.99 12.50
C SER A 7 1.64 5.59 13.73
N LEU A 8 1.10 5.78 14.94
CA LEU A 8 1.76 5.38 16.20
C LEU A 8 1.91 3.86 16.29
N LEU A 9 0.91 3.11 15.82
CA LEU A 9 0.96 1.64 15.78
C LEU A 9 2.02 1.12 14.82
N VAL A 10 2.16 1.72 13.63
CA VAL A 10 3.24 1.38 12.69
C VAL A 10 4.61 1.69 13.30
N PHE A 11 4.73 2.81 14.02
CA PHE A 11 5.97 3.18 14.68
C PHE A 11 6.39 2.15 15.76
N LEU A 12 5.45 1.73 16.60
CA LEU A 12 5.69 0.69 17.61
C LEU A 12 6.05 -0.66 16.98
N ASP A 13 5.38 -1.03 15.89
CA ASP A 13 5.66 -2.26 15.16
C ASP A 13 7.09 -2.24 14.57
N THR A 14 7.53 -1.11 14.02
CA THR A 14 8.89 -0.94 13.49
C THR A 14 9.96 -1.10 14.57
N ILE A 15 9.70 -0.58 15.78
CA ILE A 15 10.56 -0.78 16.95
C ILE A 15 10.58 -2.26 17.35
N GLY A 16 9.42 -2.90 17.40
CA GLY A 16 9.29 -4.33 17.73
C GLY A 16 10.07 -5.24 16.78
N VAL A 17 9.98 -4.99 15.48
CA VAL A 17 10.76 -5.69 14.45
C VAL A 17 12.27 -5.46 14.63
N SER A 18 12.68 -4.22 14.92
CA SER A 18 14.10 -3.88 15.13
C SER A 18 14.68 -4.63 16.34
N ILE A 19 13.92 -4.69 17.45
CA ILE A 19 14.31 -5.43 18.66
C ILE A 19 14.38 -6.93 18.38
N ALA A 20 13.41 -7.48 17.63
CA ALA A 20 13.40 -8.90 17.28
C ALA A 20 14.61 -9.28 16.39
N LEU A 21 15.00 -8.42 15.46
CA LEU A 21 16.20 -8.59 14.64
C LEU A 21 17.49 -8.50 15.47
N LEU A 22 17.60 -7.51 16.35
CA LEU A 22 18.75 -7.34 17.25
C LEU A 22 18.90 -8.49 18.24
N GLY A 23 17.79 -9.10 18.67
CA GLY A 23 17.79 -10.25 19.57
C GLY A 23 18.24 -11.57 18.96
N GLY A 24 18.47 -11.63 17.63
CA GLY A 24 18.97 -12.82 16.94
C GLY A 24 18.03 -14.04 16.96
N ASN A 25 16.80 -13.89 17.44
CA ASN A 25 15.84 -14.98 17.58
C ASN A 25 14.94 -15.08 16.34
N THR A 26 15.16 -16.12 15.55
CA THR A 26 14.45 -16.38 14.29
C THR A 26 12.94 -16.54 14.47
N VAL A 27 12.50 -17.19 15.56
CA VAL A 27 11.09 -17.41 15.86
C VAL A 27 10.40 -16.10 16.22
N LEU A 28 11.06 -15.27 17.02
CA LEU A 28 10.56 -13.95 17.39
C LEU A 28 10.44 -13.03 16.16
N CYS A 29 11.43 -13.13 15.25
CA CYS A 29 11.44 -12.37 14.01
C CYS A 29 10.32 -12.78 13.06
N LEU A 30 10.03 -14.09 12.94
CA LEU A 30 8.90 -14.61 12.17
C LEU A 30 7.55 -14.18 12.77
N LEU A 31 7.41 -14.24 14.09
CA LEU A 31 6.20 -13.78 14.80
C LEU A 31 5.96 -12.30 14.60
N MET A 32 7.00 -11.47 14.76
CA MET A 32 6.90 -10.03 14.50
C MET A 32 6.55 -9.76 13.04
N GLY A 33 7.17 -10.46 12.07
CA GLY A 33 6.82 -10.31 10.66
C GLY A 33 5.34 -10.64 10.36
N LEU A 34 4.78 -11.66 11.01
CA LEU A 34 3.36 -12.01 10.91
C LEU A 34 2.45 -10.92 11.49
N ILE A 35 2.82 -10.38 12.66
CA ILE A 35 2.10 -9.28 13.30
C ILE A 35 2.13 -8.03 12.41
N THR A 36 3.30 -7.66 11.90
CA THR A 36 3.50 -6.55 10.95
C THR A 36 2.62 -6.71 9.72
N LEU A 37 2.52 -7.92 9.14
CA LEU A 37 1.69 -8.17 7.97
C LEU A 37 0.20 -7.93 8.27
N ILE A 38 -0.29 -8.40 9.41
CA ILE A 38 -1.68 -8.22 9.85
C ILE A 38 -1.95 -6.74 10.12
N LEU A 39 -1.02 -6.07 10.80
CA LEU A 39 -1.10 -4.64 11.11
C LEU A 39 -1.16 -3.82 9.82
N TYR A 40 -0.26 -4.12 8.87
CA TYR A 40 -0.19 -3.47 7.57
C TYR A 40 -1.51 -3.65 6.82
N ARG A 41 -2.08 -4.85 6.76
CA ARG A 41 -3.35 -5.08 6.06
C ARG A 41 -4.51 -4.24 6.62
N LYS A 42 -4.53 -4.00 7.92
CA LYS A 42 -5.59 -3.26 8.61
C LYS A 42 -5.36 -1.74 8.62
N VAL A 43 -4.10 -1.32 8.72
CA VAL A 43 -3.69 0.08 8.84
C VAL A 43 -3.48 0.74 7.47
N ASN A 44 -3.02 -0.03 6.46
CA ASN A 44 -2.79 0.45 5.10
C ASN A 44 -4.02 1.14 4.48
N PRO A 45 -5.26 0.58 4.51
CA PRO A 45 -6.42 1.28 3.97
C PRO A 45 -6.77 2.57 4.74
N ILE A 46 -6.40 2.67 6.03
CA ILE A 46 -6.70 3.82 6.88
C ILE A 46 -5.74 4.98 6.62
N LEU A 47 -4.45 4.68 6.40
CA LEU A 47 -3.45 5.70 6.04
C LEU A 47 -3.44 6.04 4.55
N PHE A 48 -3.55 5.03 3.68
CA PHE A 48 -3.30 5.17 2.25
C PHE A 48 -4.56 5.04 1.38
N GLY A 49 -5.73 4.78 1.94
CA GLY A 49 -6.98 4.67 1.17
C GLY A 49 -7.29 5.91 0.32
N ASP A 50 -6.99 7.11 0.82
CA ASP A 50 -7.12 8.36 0.06
C ASP A 50 -6.12 8.42 -1.12
N TYR A 51 -4.91 7.89 -0.91
CA TYR A 51 -3.83 7.88 -1.89
C TYR A 51 -4.09 6.86 -3.00
N ASP A 52 -4.54 5.66 -2.63
CA ASP A 52 -4.94 4.60 -3.56
C ASP A 52 -6.15 5.03 -4.41
N ARG A 53 -7.16 5.65 -3.79
CA ARG A 53 -8.31 6.19 -4.54
C ARG A 53 -7.90 7.27 -5.54
N LYS A 54 -6.89 8.10 -5.21
CA LYS A 54 -6.33 9.10 -6.13
C LYS A 54 -5.44 8.47 -7.21
N ARG A 55 -4.80 7.35 -6.92
CA ARG A 55 -4.00 6.56 -7.88
C ARG A 55 -4.92 5.87 -8.89
N GLU A 56 -6.00 5.24 -8.46
CA GLU A 56 -6.99 4.60 -9.32
C GLU A 56 -7.66 5.58 -10.27
N LYS A 57 -8.05 6.77 -9.78
CA LYS A 57 -8.61 7.83 -10.63
C LYS A 57 -7.63 8.25 -11.74
N ARG A 58 -6.35 8.38 -11.43
CA ARG A 58 -5.30 8.69 -12.43
C ARG A 58 -5.11 7.57 -13.45
N LEU A 59 -5.13 6.32 -13.01
CA LEU A 59 -5.07 5.14 -13.89
C LEU A 59 -6.29 5.05 -14.81
N ALA A 60 -7.48 5.27 -14.29
CA ALA A 60 -8.72 5.28 -15.08
C ALA A 60 -8.71 6.40 -16.14
N GLN A 61 -8.22 7.59 -15.77
CA GLN A 61 -8.09 8.71 -16.70
C GLN A 61 -7.07 8.40 -17.81
N ARG A 62 -5.91 7.79 -17.49
CA ARG A 62 -4.94 7.33 -18.48
C ARG A 62 -5.52 6.27 -19.42
N ARG A 63 -6.28 5.31 -18.89
CA ARG A 63 -6.98 4.30 -19.70
C ARG A 63 -7.98 4.93 -20.67
N LYS A 64 -8.76 5.93 -20.23
CA LYS A 64 -9.69 6.65 -21.11
C LYS A 64 -8.97 7.38 -22.25
N VAL A 65 -7.85 8.05 -21.97
CA VAL A 65 -7.03 8.72 -22.99
C VAL A 65 -6.46 7.72 -23.99
N LEU A 66 -5.93 6.58 -23.53
CA LEU A 66 -5.40 5.53 -24.40
C LEU A 66 -6.49 4.89 -25.27
N LEU A 67 -7.69 4.69 -24.74
CA LEU A 67 -8.83 4.20 -25.51
C LEU A 67 -9.27 5.21 -26.59
N ALA A 68 -9.30 6.51 -26.26
CA ALA A 68 -9.61 7.57 -27.22
C ALA A 68 -8.54 7.71 -28.32
N GLN A 69 -7.27 7.44 -28.00
CA GLN A 69 -6.20 7.37 -29.01
C GLN A 69 -6.35 6.14 -29.91
N ARG A 70 -6.77 4.99 -29.37
CA ARG A 70 -7.02 3.79 -30.18
C ARG A 70 -8.19 3.97 -31.14
N THR A 71 -9.28 4.63 -30.73
CA THR A 71 -10.40 4.93 -31.62
C THR A 71 -10.02 5.93 -32.72
N ASN A 72 -9.18 6.93 -32.43
CA ASN A 72 -8.72 7.89 -33.43
C ASN A 72 -7.66 7.30 -34.38
N ASN A 73 -6.73 6.48 -33.89
CA ASN A 73 -5.68 5.88 -34.72
C ASN A 73 -6.13 4.60 -35.46
N GLY A 74 -7.14 3.88 -34.95
CA GLY A 74 -7.72 2.71 -35.61
C GLY A 74 -8.67 3.03 -36.77
N GLY A 75 -9.00 4.33 -36.98
CA GLY A 75 -9.78 4.80 -38.12
C GLY A 75 -8.95 5.27 -39.32
N ASN A 76 -7.61 5.25 -39.22
CA ASN A 76 -6.70 5.69 -40.29
C ASN A 76 -5.91 4.53 -40.93
N THR A 77 -6.41 3.31 -40.84
CA THR A 77 -6.05 2.25 -41.78
C THR A 77 -7.03 2.32 -42.95
N LYS A 78 -6.60 3.05 -43.99
CA LYS A 78 -7.14 2.99 -45.35
C LYS A 78 -7.28 1.56 -45.85
#